data_AF-A0A2H0RZ92-F1
#
_entry.id   AF-A0A2H0RZ92-F1
#
_cell.length_a   1.000
_cell.length_b   1.000
_cell.length_c   1.000
_cell.angle_alpha   90.00
_cell.angle_beta   90.00
_cell.angle_gamma   90.00
#
_symmetry.space_group_name_H-M   'P 1'
#
loop_
_entity.id
_entity.type
_entity.pdbx_description
1 polymer ?
#
loop_
_entity_poly.entity_id
_entity_poly.type
_entity_poly.pdbx_seq_one_letter_code
_entity_poly.pdbx_strand_id
1 'polypeptide(L)'
;MPFDPVDPKQSLPAMELGILDYWKEKDIFRRSLKQRKDSEIFSFYDGPPFATGLPHYGNLLPGTVKDVITRYQTMQGKYVQRRF
;
A
#
# COMPACT_ATOMS: atom_id res chain seq x y z
N MET A 1 -24.78 16.42 7.06
CA MET A 1 -25.13 15.54 5.94
C MET A 1 -25.02 14.11 6.45
N PRO A 2 -26.08 13.28 6.42
CA PRO A 2 -25.93 11.85 6.67
C PRO A 2 -25.10 11.22 5.54
N PHE A 3 -24.32 10.20 5.87
CA PHE A 3 -23.59 9.41 4.86
C PHE A 3 -24.57 8.61 4.00
N ASP A 4 -24.18 8.37 2.75
CA ASP A 4 -24.93 7.49 1.87
C ASP A 4 -24.90 6.05 2.41
N PRO A 5 -26.02 5.31 2.34
CA PRO A 5 -26.07 3.92 2.77
C PRO A 5 -25.19 3.05 1.89
N VAL A 6 -24.36 2.20 2.52
CA VAL A 6 -23.50 1.23 1.85
C VAL A 6 -24.22 -0.11 1.75
N ASP A 7 -24.14 -0.78 0.60
CA ASP A 7 -24.69 -2.12 0.42
C ASP A 7 -23.86 -3.15 1.21
N PRO A 8 -24.45 -3.86 2.19
CA PRO A 8 -23.74 -4.88 2.97
C PRO A 8 -23.36 -6.12 2.17
N LYS A 9 -23.89 -6.31 0.95
CA LYS A 9 -23.63 -7.47 0.09
C LYS A 9 -22.60 -7.21 -1.01
N GLN A 10 -21.77 -6.16 -0.86
CA GLN A 10 -20.72 -5.91 -1.83
C GLN A 10 -19.69 -7.03 -1.91
N SER A 11 -19.27 -7.33 -3.14
CA SER A 11 -18.15 -8.24 -3.40
C SER A 11 -16.83 -7.53 -3.13
N LEU A 12 -16.19 -7.87 -2.00
CA LEU A 12 -14.87 -7.33 -1.64
C LEU A 12 -13.80 -7.66 -2.70
N PRO A 13 -13.72 -8.87 -3.28
CA PRO A 13 -12.72 -9.15 -4.32
C PRO A 13 -12.88 -8.27 -5.55
N ALA A 14 -14.12 -8.03 -6.00
CA ALA A 14 -14.38 -7.16 -7.15
C ALA A 14 -14.03 -5.69 -6.83
N MET A 15 -14.31 -5.24 -5.61
CA MET A 15 -13.94 -3.92 -5.14
C MET A 15 -12.42 -3.73 -5.08
N GLU A 16 -11.69 -4.71 -4.53
CA GLU A 16 -10.23 -4.66 -4.44
C GLU A 16 -9.59 -4.53 -5.83
N LEU A 17 -10.06 -5.30 -6.82
CA LEU A 17 -9.61 -5.17 -8.21
C LEU A 17 -9.85 -3.77 -8.76
N GLY A 18 -11.04 -3.20 -8.53
CA GLY A 18 -11.35 -1.82 -8.94
C GLY A 18 -10.45 -0.78 -8.27
N ILE A 19 -10.11 -0.95 -6.98
CA ILE A 19 -9.20 -0.06 -6.26
C ILE A 19 -7.76 -0.18 -6.81
N LEU A 20 -7.31 -1.40 -7.12
CA LEU A 20 -5.99 -1.63 -7.71
C LEU A 20 -5.87 -0.95 -9.08
N ASP A 21 -6.89 -1.07 -9.93
CA ASP A 21 -6.94 -0.41 -11.23
C ASP A 21 -6.94 1.11 -11.08
N TYR A 22 -7.75 1.65 -10.16
CA TYR A 22 -7.78 3.07 -9.85
C TYR A 22 -6.40 3.59 -9.37
N TRP A 23 -5.72 2.87 -8.47
CA TRP A 23 -4.39 3.25 -8.01
C TRP A 23 -3.35 3.25 -9.12
N LYS A 24 -3.44 2.28 -10.04
CA LYS A 24 -2.56 2.15 -11.20
C LYS A 24 -2.80 3.28 -12.21
N GLU A 25 -4.05 3.51 -12.61
CA GLU A 25 -4.42 4.54 -13.59
C GLU A 25 -4.01 5.94 -13.09
N LYS A 26 -4.24 6.22 -11.81
CA LYS A 26 -3.95 7.53 -11.21
C LYS A 26 -2.52 7.67 -10.69
N ASP A 27 -1.66 6.67 -10.88
CA ASP A 27 -0.26 6.66 -10.44
C ASP A 27 -0.10 7.06 -8.96
N ILE A 28 -1.00 6.55 -8.10
CA ILE A 28 -1.20 7.04 -6.73
C ILE A 28 0.08 6.91 -5.88
N PHE A 29 0.82 5.81 -6.02
CA PHE A 29 2.06 5.61 -5.27
C PHE A 29 3.14 6.62 -5.66
N ARG A 30 3.34 6.89 -6.96
CA ARG A 30 4.33 7.91 -7.37
C ARG A 30 3.88 9.31 -6.97
N ARG A 31 2.57 9.59 -7.00
CA ARG A 31 2.02 10.86 -6.50
C ARG A 31 2.26 11.04 -5.01
N SER A 32 2.07 10.01 -4.18
CA SER A 32 2.35 10.12 -2.74
C SER A 32 3.82 10.41 -2.46
N LEU A 33 4.75 9.85 -3.26
CA LEU A 33 6.18 10.18 -3.17
C LEU A 33 6.46 11.62 -3.60
N LYS A 34 5.92 12.07 -4.74
CA LYS A 34 6.11 13.44 -5.25
C LYS A 34 5.62 14.49 -4.26
N GLN A 35 4.49 14.25 -3.60
CA GLN A 35 3.92 15.15 -2.59
C GLN A 35 4.76 15.30 -1.31
N ARG A 36 5.78 14.46 -1.12
CA ARG A 36 6.60 14.40 0.09
C ARG A 36 8.10 14.47 -0.22
N LYS A 37 8.47 14.87 -1.44
CA LYS A 37 9.87 14.79 -1.93
C LYS A 37 10.88 15.48 -0.99
N ASP A 38 10.48 16.58 -0.36
CA ASP A 38 11.34 17.40 0.50
C ASP A 38 11.05 17.20 2.01
N SER A 39 10.30 16.15 2.36
CA SER A 39 9.96 15.81 3.75
C SER A 39 11.01 14.90 4.41
N GLU A 40 10.93 14.74 5.74
CA GLU A 40 11.80 13.83 6.49
C GLU A 40 11.77 12.41 5.90
N ILE A 41 12.94 11.83 5.62
CA ILE A 41 13.03 10.50 5.03
C ILE A 41 12.79 9.44 6.10
N PHE A 42 11.90 8.49 5.80
CA PHE A 42 11.78 7.25 6.54
C PHE A 42 12.22 6.09 5.64
N SER A 43 13.38 5.52 5.94
CA SER A 43 13.94 4.38 5.22
C SER A 43 13.52 3.07 5.90
N PHE A 44 12.81 2.23 5.17
CA PHE A 44 12.44 0.88 5.60
C PHE A 44 13.26 -0.15 4.83
N TYR A 45 13.94 -1.05 5.54
CA TYR A 45 14.73 -2.11 4.95
C TYR A 45 13.88 -3.37 4.82
N ASP A 46 13.58 -3.75 3.59
CA ASP A 46 12.97 -5.04 3.30
C ASP A 46 14.05 -6.07 2.94
N GLY A 47 14.00 -7.23 3.59
CA GLY A 47 14.90 -8.33 3.30
C GLY A 47 14.54 -8.96 1.95
N PRO A 48 15.51 -9.17 1.03
CA PRO A 48 15.20 -9.73 -0.28
C PRO A 48 14.58 -11.13 -0.12
N PRO A 49 13.42 -11.40 -0.74
CA PRO A 49 12.85 -12.74 -0.71
C PRO A 49 13.72 -13.69 -1.55
N PHE A 50 13.82 -14.94 -1.12
CA PHE A 50 14.38 -15.97 -1.98
C PHE A 50 13.35 -16.33 -3.06
N ALA A 51 13.73 -16.22 -4.33
CA ALA A 51 12.88 -16.56 -5.48
C ALA A 51 12.74 -18.08 -5.70
N THR A 52 12.64 -18.86 -4.61
CA THR A 52 12.52 -20.31 -4.63
C THR A 52 11.14 -20.70 -4.10
N GLY A 53 10.28 -21.23 -4.97
CA GLY A 53 8.94 -21.68 -4.61
C GLY A 53 7.86 -20.59 -4.68
N LEU A 54 6.62 -20.99 -4.40
CA LEU A 54 5.46 -20.10 -4.44
C LEU A 54 5.30 -19.36 -3.10
N PRO A 55 4.75 -18.13 -3.11
CA PRO A 55 4.40 -17.43 -1.89
C PRO A 55 3.43 -18.23 -1.03
N HIS A 56 3.68 -18.30 0.29
CA HIS A 56 2.79 -18.90 1.28
C HIS A 56 2.42 -17.86 2.36
N TYR A 57 1.63 -18.26 3.35
CA TYR A 57 1.17 -17.38 4.43
C TYR A 57 2.31 -16.64 5.17
N GLY A 58 3.47 -17.29 5.27
CA GLY A 58 4.68 -16.71 5.86
C GLY A 58 5.24 -15.52 5.07
N ASN A 59 4.87 -15.35 3.81
CA ASN A 59 5.18 -14.16 3.01
C ASN A 59 4.08 -13.09 3.12
N LEU A 60 2.82 -13.51 3.28
CA LEU A 60 1.67 -12.60 3.37
C LEU A 60 1.73 -11.74 4.63
N LEU A 61 1.88 -12.36 5.80
CA LEU A 61 1.90 -11.66 7.08
C LEU A 61 2.97 -10.56 7.15
N PRO A 62 4.27 -10.83 6.90
CA PRO A 62 5.28 -9.79 6.90
C PRO A 62 5.05 -8.78 5.78
N GLY A 63 4.57 -9.20 4.59
CA GLY A 63 4.22 -8.28 3.51
C GLY A 63 3.19 -7.23 3.93
N THR A 64 2.12 -7.67 4.61
CA THR A 64 1.08 -6.77 5.14
C THR A 64 1.64 -5.79 6.16
N VAL A 65 2.45 -6.26 7.12
CA VAL A 65 3.05 -5.38 8.15
C VAL A 65 3.96 -4.33 7.51
N LYS A 66 4.79 -4.74 6.54
CA LYS A 66 5.69 -3.82 5.80
C LYS A 66 4.92 -2.74 5.06
N ASP A 67 3.80 -3.07 4.40
CA ASP A 67 2.96 -2.08 3.71
C ASP A 67 2.23 -1.15 4.69
N VAL A 68 1.65 -1.68 5.77
CA VAL A 68 0.91 -0.88 6.76
C VAL A 68 1.82 0.17 7.42
N ILE A 69 3.01 -0.23 7.88
CA ILE A 69 3.94 0.70 8.54
C ILE A 69 4.43 1.79 7.58
N THR A 70 4.75 1.44 6.34
CA THR A 70 5.21 2.43 5.36
C THR A 70 4.09 3.38 4.93
N ARG A 71 2.83 2.93 4.88
CA ARG A 71 1.65 3.81 4.67
C ARG A 71 1.43 4.74 5.84
N TYR A 72 1.48 4.23 7.07
CA TYR A 72 1.35 5.03 8.27
C TYR A 72 2.38 6.16 8.30
N GLN A 73 3.66 5.87 8.02
CA GLN A 73 4.71 6.90 7.98
C GLN A 73 4.51 7.93 6.86
N THR A 74 3.95 7.49 5.71
CA THR A 74 3.57 8.42 4.63
C THR A 74 2.46 9.38 5.09
N MET A 75 1.47 8.87 5.84
CA MET A 75 0.38 9.67 6.42
C MET A 75 0.87 10.63 7.51
N GLN A 76 1.93 10.26 8.25
CA GLN A 76 2.64 11.14 9.19
C GLN A 76 3.51 12.20 8.49
N GLY A 77 3.47 12.29 7.16
CA GLY A 77 4.15 13.33 6.39
C GLY A 77 5.58 13.00 5.99
N LYS A 78 6.07 11.77 6.21
CA LYS A 78 7.43 11.38 5.85
C LYS A 78 7.55 10.96 4.38
N TYR A 79 8.75 11.13 3.82
CA TYR A 79 9.11 10.58 2.52
C TYR A 79 9.51 9.11 2.66
N VAL A 80 8.66 8.21 2.16
CA VAL A 80 8.83 6.75 2.32
C VAL A 80 9.05 6.07 0.97
N GLN A 81 10.29 6.02 0.50
CA GLN A 81 10.63 5.27 -0.70
C GLN A 81 10.61 3.76 -0.40
N ARG A 82 9.87 3.00 -1.22
CA ARG A 82 9.77 1.53 -1.12
C ARG A 82 10.48 0.95 -2.34
N ARG A 83 11.44 0.05 -2.09
CA ARG A 83 12.15 -0.69 -3.13
C ARG A 83 11.70 -2.14 -3.02
N PHE A 84 11.21 -2.67 -4.12
CA PHE A 84 10.78 -4.06 -4.28
C PHE A 84 11.72 -4.73 -5.28
#